data_AF-A0A9E5VPM0-F1
#
_entry.id   AF-A0A9E5VPM0-F1
#
_cell.length_a   1.000
_cell.length_b   1.000
_cell.length_c   1.000
_cell.angle_alpha   90.00
_cell.angle_beta   90.00
_cell.angle_gamma   90.00
#
_symmetry.space_group_name_H-M   'P 1'
#
loop_
_entity.id
_entity.type
_entity.pdbx_description
1 polymer ?
#
loop_
_entity_poly.entity_id
_entity_poly.type
_entity_poly.pdbx_seq_one_letter_code
_entity_poly.pdbx_strand_id
1 'polypeptide(L)' 'MERGLKLHPTQVIVAGFVVLILRGAVLLSLPAATTTEHRLSFLDALFTSTSAVCVTGLVVADTGTTFSLFGQIVLL' A
#
# COMPACT_ATOMS: atom_id res chain seq x y z
N MET A 1 -9.85 -7.12 31.15
CA MET A 1 -8.40 -6.78 31.23
C MET A 1 -8.19 -5.64 30.23
N GLU A 2 -8.69 -4.46 30.58
CA GLU A 2 -8.67 -3.29 29.70
C GLU A 2 -7.34 -2.55 29.91
N ARG A 3 -6.28 -2.96 29.22
CA ARG A 3 -5.09 -2.09 29.12
C ARG A 3 -5.43 -0.98 28.14
N GLY A 4 -6.04 0.09 28.67
CA GLY A 4 -6.23 1.35 27.98
C GLY A 4 -4.87 1.96 27.67
N LEU A 5 -4.33 1.64 26.49
CA LEU A 5 -3.16 2.28 25.94
C LEU A 5 -3.52 3.76 25.78
N LYS A 6 -2.94 4.64 26.61
CA LYS A 6 -3.05 6.11 26.44
C LYS A 6 -2.31 6.52 25.17
N LEU A 7 -2.85 6.14 24.01
CA LEU A 7 -2.38 6.61 22.72
C LEU A 7 -2.87 8.03 22.55
N HIS A 8 -1.96 8.95 22.24
CA HIS A 8 -2.34 10.27 21.80
C HIS A 8 -3.18 10.11 20.51
N PRO A 9 -4.23 10.92 20.29
CA PRO A 9 -5.09 10.81 19.09
C PRO A 9 -4.26 10.73 17.79
N THR A 10 -3.15 11.48 17.75
CA THR A 10 -2.18 11.47 16.65
C THR A 10 -1.53 10.10 16.41
N GLN A 11 -1.18 9.39 17.47
CA GLN A 11 -0.54 8.06 17.38
C GLN A 11 -1.51 7.01 16.82
N VAL A 12 -2.79 7.10 17.16
CA VAL A 12 -3.83 6.21 16.61
C VAL A 12 -3.94 6.40 15.10
N ILE A 13 -3.95 7.66 14.65
CA ILE A 13 -4.01 7.99 13.22
C ILE A 13 -2.76 7.46 12.51
N VAL A 14 -1.56 7.77 13.00
CA VAL A 14 -0.30 7.31 12.41
C VAL A 14 -0.23 5.79 12.35
N ALA A 15 -0.63 5.09 13.42
CA ALA A 15 -0.69 3.64 13.44
C ALA A 15 -1.66 3.08 12.38
N GLY A 16 -2.83 3.71 12.21
CA GLY A 16 -3.79 3.36 11.17
C GLY A 16 -3.22 3.52 9.76
N PHE A 17 -2.55 4.63 9.48
CA PHE A 17 -1.87 4.87 8.19
C PHE A 17 -0.78 3.82 7.93
N VAL A 18 0.08 3.54 8.91
CA VAL A 18 1.14 2.53 8.77
C VAL A 18 0.55 1.15 8.47
N VAL A 19 -0.51 0.75 9.17
CA VAL A 19 -1.18 -0.54 8.93
C VAL A 19 -1.79 -0.60 7.53
N LEU A 20 -2.45 0.47 7.07
CA LEU A 20 -3.02 0.55 5.72
C LEU A 20 -1.94 0.43 4.64
N ILE A 21 -0.84 1.18 4.78
CA ILE A 21 0.29 1.17 3.85
C ILE A 21 0.93 -0.21 3.78
N LEU A 22 1.20 -0.83 4.93
CA LEU A 22 1.82 -2.17 4.96
C LEU A 22 0.89 -3.21 4.34
N ARG A 23 -0.40 -3.15 4.63
CA ARG A 23 -1.39 -4.06 4.05
C ARG A 23 -1.51 -3.87 2.54
N GLY A 24 -1.55 -2.63 2.06
CA GLY A 24 -1.54 -2.31 0.62
C GLY A 24 -0.26 -2.81 -0.06
N ALA A 25 0.91 -2.55 0.52
CA ALA A 25 2.19 -3.00 0.00
C ALA A 25 2.28 -4.53 -0.12
N VAL A 26 1.78 -5.27 0.88
CA VAL A 26 1.72 -6.74 0.84
C VAL A 26 0.76 -7.23 -0.25
N LEU A 27 -0.41 -6.61 -0.39
CA LEU A 27 -1.38 -6.94 -1.45
C LEU A 27 -0.82 -6.64 -2.85
N LEU A 28 -0.09 -5.54 -3.02
CA LEU A 28 0.54 -5.14 -4.28
C LEU A 28 1.78 -5.98 -4.63
N SER A 29 2.45 -6.53 -3.63
CA SER A 29 3.60 -7.44 -3.84
C SER A 29 3.18 -8.84 -4.26
N LEU A 30 1.88 -9.18 -4.23
CA LEU A 30 1.40 -10.47 -4.70
C LEU A 30 1.53 -10.56 -6.23
N PRO A 31 1.87 -11.75 -6.78
CA PRO A 31 1.92 -11.97 -8.22
C PRO A 31 0.55 -11.79 -8.91
N ALA A 32 -0.55 -11.80 -8.15
CA ALA A 32 -1.88 -11.49 -8.66
C ALA A 32 -2.07 -10.00 -8.97
N ALA A 33 -1.30 -9.10 -8.35
CA ALA A 33 -1.41 -7.66 -8.52
C ALA A 33 -0.61 -7.12 -9.70
N THR A 34 0.35 -7.88 -10.22
CA THR A 34 1.24 -7.47 -11.32
C THR A 34 0.98 -8.31 -12.57
N THR A 35 1.20 -7.72 -13.74
CA THR A 35 1.14 -8.46 -15.02
C THR A 35 2.43 -9.29 -15.18
N THR A 36 2.31 -10.47 -15.80
CA THR A 36 3.31 -11.56 -15.83
C THR A 36 4.75 -11.17 -16.17
N GLU A 37 4.94 -10.05 -16.87
CA GLU A 37 6.25 -9.58 -17.35
C GLU A 37 7.01 -8.68 -16.37
N HIS A 38 6.39 -8.18 -15.29
CA HIS A 38 7.05 -7.26 -14.35
C HIS A 38 6.78 -7.64 -12.89
N ARG A 39 7.74 -8.30 -12.25
CA ARG A 39 7.73 -8.46 -10.79
C ARG A 39 8.07 -7.11 -10.14
N LEU A 40 7.10 -6.52 -9.46
CA LEU A 40 7.29 -5.33 -8.64
C LEU A 40 8.14 -5.67 -7.41
N SER A 41 9.20 -4.91 -7.16
CA SER A 41 9.98 -5.05 -5.92
C SER A 41 9.12 -4.68 -4.72
N PHE A 42 9.35 -5.30 -3.57
CA PHE A 42 8.62 -4.97 -2.33
C PHE A 42 8.78 -3.47 -1.95
N LEU A 43 9.94 -2.89 -2.25
CA LEU A 43 10.22 -1.47 -1.97
C LEU A 43 9.35 -0.56 -2.87
N ASP A 44 9.19 -0.92 -4.14
CA ASP A 44 8.33 -0.20 -5.08
C ASP A 44 6.85 -0.37 -4.72
N ALA A 45 6.45 -1.56 -4.23
CA ALA A 45 5.12 -1.81 -3.71
C ALA A 45 4.81 -0.95 -2.49
N LEU A 46 5.77 -0.82 -1.57
CA LEU A 46 5.67 0.02 -0.39
C LEU A 46 5.56 1.51 -0.74
N PHE A 47 6.40 1.97 -1.66
CA PHE A 47 6.36 3.35 -2.16
C PHE A 47 5.02 3.66 -2.83
N THR A 48 4.58 2.78 -3.74
CA THR A 48 3.33 2.94 -4.48
C THR A 48 2.13 2.92 -3.53
N SER A 49 2.10 2.02 -2.55
CA SER A 49 1.04 1.98 -1.54
C SER A 49 1.05 3.23 -0.65
N THR A 50 2.22 3.74 -0.26
CA THR A 50 2.33 4.98 0.52
C THR A 50 1.80 6.18 -0.27
N SER A 51 2.19 6.28 -1.54
CA SER A 51 1.76 7.35 -2.44
C SER A 51 0.24 7.33 -2.68
N ALA A 52 -0.36 6.15 -2.82
CA ALA A 52 -1.81 5.99 -2.96
C ALA A 52 -2.55 6.40 -1.68
N VAL A 53 -2.12 5.90 -0.51
CA VAL A 53 -2.73 6.21 0.79
C VAL A 53 -2.62 7.70 1.14
N CYS A 54 -1.48 8.32 0.82
CA CYS A 54 -1.25 9.75 1.03
C CYS A 54 -1.78 10.62 -0.12
N VAL A 55 -2.43 10.04 -1.13
CA VAL A 55 -3.02 10.72 -2.30
C VAL A 55 -2.01 11.64 -3.00
N THR A 56 -0.74 11.22 -3.05
CA THR A 56 0.36 12.01 -3.62
C THR A 56 0.46 11.84 -5.14
N GLY A 57 0.06 10.67 -5.66
CA GLY A 57 0.00 10.39 -7.10
C GLY A 57 1.33 10.02 -7.77
N LEU A 58 2.37 9.72 -6.99
CA LEU A 58 3.66 9.22 -7.48
C LEU A 58 3.62 7.70 -7.68
N VAL A 59 4.13 7.21 -8.81
CA VAL A 59 4.22 5.78 -9.12
C VAL A 59 5.61 5.43 -9.65
N VAL A 60 6.16 4.29 -9.24
CA VAL A 60 7.50 3.83 -9.67
C VAL A 60 7.47 3.12 -11.02
N ALA A 61 6.31 2.54 -11.37
CA ALA A 61 6.05 1.86 -12.62
C ALA A 61 4.69 2.30 -13.18
N ASP A 62 4.52 2.20 -14.49
CA ASP A 62 3.29 2.63 -15.16
C ASP A 62 2.09 1.78 -14.68
N THR A 63 1.09 2.44 -14.08
CA THR A 63 0.02 1.73 -13.37
C THR A 63 -0.89 0.95 -14.32
N GLY A 64 -1.07 1.45 -15.54
CA GLY A 64 -1.99 0.88 -16.53
C GLY A 64 -1.46 -0.38 -17.21
N THR A 65 -0.14 -0.53 -17.28
CA THR A 65 0.52 -1.67 -17.91
C THR A 65 1.10 -2.68 -16.91
N THR A 66 1.53 -2.20 -15.74
CA THR A 66 2.23 -3.02 -14.74
C THR A 66 1.28 -3.73 -13.77
N PHE A 67 0.17 -3.08 -13.38
CA PHE A 67 -0.78 -3.67 -12.44
C PHE A 67 -1.94 -4.37 -13.16
N SER A 68 -2.29 -5.54 -12.65
CA SER A 68 -3.52 -6.23 -13.05
C SER A 68 -4.76 -5.47 -12.53
N LEU A 69 -5.94 -5.89 -12.96
CA LEU A 69 -7.21 -5.38 -12.43
C LEU A 69 -7.26 -5.46 -10.88
N PHE A 70 -6.69 -6.52 -10.30
CA PHE A 70 -6.61 -6.66 -8.85
C PHE A 70 -5.70 -5.59 -8.23
N GLY A 71 -4.52 -5.34 -8.80
CA GLY A 71 -3.61 -4.30 -8.32
C GLY A 71 -4.23 -2.90 -8.42
N GLN A 72 -4.97 -2.63 -9.49
CA GLN A 72 -5.69 -1.37 -9.67
C GLN A 72 -6.80 -1.18 -8.63
N ILE A 73 -7.55 -2.24 -8.30
CA ILE A 73 -8.56 -2.20 -7.21
C ILE A 73 -7.92 -1.96 -5.84
N VAL A 74 -6.69 -2.43 -5.61
CA VAL A 74 -5.96 -2.18 -4.36
C VAL A 74 -5.47 -0.73 -4.27
N LEU A 75 -5.24 -0.06 -5.40
CA LEU A 75 -4.76 1.32 -5.46
C LEU A 75 -5.87 2.38 -5.44
N LEU A 76 -7.09 2.01 -5.84
CA LEU A 76 -8.29 2.85 -5.83
C LEU A 76 -9.00 2.80 -4.47
#